data_AF-A0A974PGW7-F1
#
_entry.id   AF-A0A974PGW7-F1
#
_cell.length_a   1.000
_cell.length_b   1.000
_cell.length_c   1.000
_cell.angle_alpha   90.00
_cell.angle_beta   90.00
_cell.angle_gamma   90.00
#
_symmetry.space_group_name_H-M   'P 1'
#
loop_
_entity.id
_entity.type
_entity.pdbx_description
1 polymer ?
#
loop_
_entity_poly.entity_id
_entity_poly.type
_entity_poly.pdbx_seq_one_letter_code
_entity_poly.pdbx_strand_id
1 'polypeptide(L)' 'MFRIEKMCSVLGVSRSGYYKWRATPPSERMKHRERLVQRIEYHFHDNGEIYGSPKITKKLQQEGFTVGRKR' A
#
# COMPACT_ATOMS: atom_id res chain seq x y z
N MET A 1 24.80 5.78 -12.58
CA MET A 1 24.38 5.33 -11.23
C MET A 1 24.57 6.50 -10.26
N PHE A 2 23.49 7.07 -9.72
CA PHE A 2 23.58 8.25 -8.84
C PHE A 2 23.87 7.84 -7.39
N ARG A 3 24.75 8.56 -6.69
CA ARG A 3 25.02 8.30 -5.27
C ARG A 3 23.83 8.74 -4.43
N ILE A 4 23.37 7.83 -3.56
CA ILE A 4 22.29 8.06 -2.58
C ILE A 4 22.57 9.31 -1.73
N GLU A 5 23.83 9.62 -1.44
CA GLU A 5 24.24 10.82 -0.71
C GLU A 5 23.83 12.12 -1.40
N LYS A 6 24.03 12.21 -2.74
CA LYS A 6 23.60 13.37 -3.51
C LYS A 6 22.08 13.47 -3.53
N MET A 7 21.38 12.36 -3.69
CA MET A 7 19.91 12.33 -3.67
C MET A 7 19.35 12.73 -2.30
N CYS A 8 19.95 12.23 -1.22
CA CYS A 8 19.58 12.59 0.15
C CYS A 8 19.77 14.09 0.40
N SER A 9 20.89 14.67 -0.07
CA SER A 9 21.14 16.10 0.02
C SER A 9 20.13 16.95 -0.75
N VAL A 10 19.75 16.53 -1.97
CA VAL A 10 18.76 17.23 -2.80
C VAL A 10 17.36 17.16 -2.20
N LEU A 11 17.00 16.02 -1.61
CA LEU A 11 15.70 15.77 -1.01
C LEU A 11 15.60 16.22 0.47
N GLY A 12 16.68 16.77 1.04
CA GLY A 12 16.71 17.25 2.43
C GLY A 12 16.57 16.13 3.48
N VAL A 13 16.90 14.88 3.13
CA VAL A 13 16.83 13.73 4.04
C VAL A 13 18.21 13.29 4.49
N SER A 14 18.34 12.77 5.70
CA SER A 14 19.61 12.20 6.16
C SER A 14 19.86 10.83 5.53
N ARG A 15 21.13 10.54 5.21
CA ARG A 15 21.55 9.23 4.69
C ARG A 15 21.15 8.09 5.64
N SER A 16 21.33 8.31 6.95
CA SER A 16 20.96 7.35 7.99
C SER A 16 19.44 7.16 8.08
N GLY A 17 18.66 8.22 7.89
CA GLY A 17 17.19 8.16 7.79
C GLY A 17 16.73 7.34 6.58
N TYR A 18 17.34 7.54 5.41
CA TYR A 18 17.05 6.77 4.21
C TYR A 18 17.29 5.26 4.42
N TYR A 19 18.46 4.88 4.94
CA TYR A 19 18.76 3.47 5.18
C TYR A 19 17.91 2.86 6.29
N LYS A 20 17.59 3.62 7.35
CA LYS A 20 16.63 3.18 8.37
C LYS A 20 15.26 2.91 7.75
N TRP A 21 14.70 3.88 7.03
CA TRP A 21 13.41 3.71 6.35
C TRP A 21 13.39 2.50 5.42
N ARG A 22 14.45 2.31 4.63
CA ARG A 22 14.59 1.15 3.74
C ARG A 22 14.70 -0.19 4.49
N ALA A 23 15.33 -0.20 5.65
CA ALA A 23 15.51 -1.40 6.48
C ALA A 23 14.34 -1.66 7.44
N THR A 24 13.44 -0.70 7.64
CA THR A 24 12.28 -0.86 8.52
C THR A 24 11.35 -1.94 7.95
N PRO A 25 11.07 -3.02 8.70
CA PRO A 25 10.14 -4.04 8.25
C PRO A 25 8.73 -3.45 8.09
N PRO A 26 7.92 -3.99 7.17
CA PRO A 26 6.55 -3.52 6.98
C PRO A 26 5.78 -3.63 8.29
N SER A 27 5.25 -2.49 8.74
CA SER A 27 4.36 -2.47 9.90
C SER A 27 3.10 -3.30 9.66
N GLU A 28 2.41 -3.73 10.72
CA GLU A 28 1.14 -4.44 10.60
C GLU A 28 0.10 -3.68 9.76
N ARG A 29 0.14 -2.34 9.81
CA ARG A 29 -0.68 -1.48 8.96
C ARG A 29 -0.31 -1.58 7.48
N MET A 30 0.98 -1.66 7.16
CA MET A 30 1.43 -1.87 5.78
C MET A 30 1.02 -3.25 5.27
N LYS A 31 1.24 -4.31 6.06
CA LYS A 31 0.81 -5.67 5.70
C LYS A 31 -0.71 -5.76 5.52
N HIS A 32 -1.48 -5.10 6.38
CA HIS A 32 -2.93 -5.02 6.23
C HIS A 32 -3.33 -4.31 4.93
N ARG A 33 -2.68 -3.19 4.61
CA ARG A 33 -2.90 -2.47 3.34
C ARG A 33 -2.56 -3.34 2.12
N GLU A 34 -1.44 -4.06 2.15
CA GLU A 34 -1.04 -4.96 1.07
C GLU A 34 -2.06 -6.09 0.87
N ARG A 35 -2.48 -6.76 1.95
CA ARG A 35 -3.55 -7.77 1.89
C ARG A 35 -4.85 -7.22 1.31
N LEU A 36 -5.20 -5.99 1.69
CA LEU A 36 -6.39 -5.31 1.19
C LEU A 36 -6.28 -4.98 -0.30
N VAL A 37 -5.12 -4.51 -0.77
CA VAL A 37 -4.87 -4.26 -2.21
C VAL A 37 -4.96 -5.55 -3.01
N GLN A 38 -4.31 -6.62 -2.55
CA GLN A 38 -4.37 -7.93 -3.21
C GLN A 38 -5.81 -8.43 -3.32
N ARG A 39 -6.63 -8.23 -2.28
CA ARG A 39 -8.02 -8.67 -2.30
C ARG A 39 -8.90 -7.80 -3.19
N ILE A 40 -8.62 -6.50 -3.31
CA ILE A 40 -9.26 -5.61 -4.29
C ILE A 40 -8.98 -6.11 -5.71
N GLU A 41 -7.71 -6.34 -6.05
CA GLU A 41 -7.30 -6.82 -7.37
C GLU A 41 -7.96 -8.16 -7.70
N TYR A 42 -7.96 -9.09 -6.73
CA TYR A 42 -8.68 -10.36 -6.89
C TYR A 42 -10.14 -10.14 -7.26
N HIS A 43 -10.90 -9.36 -6.48
CA HIS A 43 -12.32 -9.12 -6.76
C HIS A 43 -12.57 -8.35 -8.04
N PHE A 44 -11.65 -7.47 -8.43
CA PHE A 44 -11.72 -6.74 -9.67
C PHE A 44 -11.59 -7.69 -10.87
N HIS A 45 -10.56 -8.52 -10.89
CA HIS A 45 -10.32 -9.48 -11.98
C HIS A 45 -11.32 -10.64 -12.00
N ASP A 46 -11.69 -11.17 -10.84
CA ASP A 46 -12.68 -12.24 -10.69
C ASP A 46 -14.05 -11.87 -11.28
N ASN A 47 -14.41 -10.58 -11.23
CA ASN A 47 -15.68 -10.09 -11.74
C ASN A 47 -15.55 -9.43 -13.13
N GLY A 48 -14.47 -9.75 -13.86
CA GLY A 48 -14.23 -9.28 -15.23
C GLY A 48 -14.12 -7.76 -15.33
N GLU A 49 -13.58 -7.11 -14.30
CA GLU A 49 -13.40 -5.65 -14.23
C GLU A 49 -14.70 -4.83 -14.17
N ILE A 50 -15.85 -5.50 -14.08
CA ILE A 50 -17.18 -4.88 -14.01
C ILE A 50 -17.42 -4.25 -12.63
N TYR A 51 -16.80 -4.81 -11.59
CA TYR A 51 -17.04 -4.40 -10.21
C TYR A 51 -16.28 -3.12 -9.90
N GLY A 52 -17.02 -2.01 -9.83
CA GLY A 52 -16.48 -0.75 -9.32
C GLY A 52 -16.20 -0.78 -7.81
N SER A 53 -15.50 0.27 -7.35
CA SER A 53 -15.13 0.48 -5.94
C SER A 53 -16.23 0.18 -4.91
N PRO A 54 -17.52 0.58 -5.10
CA PRO A 54 -18.58 0.29 -4.14
C PRO A 54 -18.89 -1.21 -3.98
N LYS A 55 -18.88 -1.99 -5.08
CA LYS A 55 -19.17 -3.43 -5.05
C LYS A 55 -18.02 -4.20 -4.42
N ILE A 56 -16.78 -3.85 -4.78
CA ILE A 56 -15.58 -4.44 -4.18
C ILE A 56 -15.53 -4.14 -2.67
N THR A 57 -15.83 -2.90 -2.27
CA THR A 57 -15.86 -2.52 -0.84
C THR A 57 -16.86 -3.36 -0.04
N LYS A 58 -18.06 -3.64 -0.61
CA LYS A 58 -19.04 -4.52 0.03
C LYS A 58 -18.53 -5.95 0.18
N LYS A 59 -17.91 -6.53 -0.86
CA LYS A 59 -17.30 -7.87 -0.80
C LYS A 59 -16.19 -7.93 0.26
N LEU A 60 -15.32 -6.93 0.32
CA LEU A 60 -14.27 -6.84 1.32
C LEU A 60 -14.81 -6.77 2.75
N GLN A 61 -15.87 -6.00 2.99
CA GLN A 61 -16.53 -5.92 4.30
C GLN A 61 -17.17 -7.26 4.68
N GLN A 62 -17.79 -7.97 3.73
CA GLN A 62 -18.34 -9.32 3.95
C GLN A 62 -17.24 -10.34 4.32
N GLU A 63 -16.03 -10.15 3.80
CA GLU A 63 -14.85 -10.97 4.11
C GLU A 63 -14.16 -10.56 5.42
N GLY A 64 -14.71 -9.59 6.16
CA GLY A 64 -14.18 -9.13 7.44
C GLY A 64 -13.06 -8.09 7.32
N PHE A 65 -12.79 -7.54 6.13
CA PHE A 65 -11.85 -6.43 5.99
C PHE A 65 -12.49 -5.11 6.47
N THR A 66 -11.82 -4.43 7.38
CA THR A 66 -12.20 -3.07 7.80
C THR A 66 -11.74 -2.05 6.76
N VAL A 67 -12.59 -1.76 5.77
CA VAL A 67 -12.31 -0.76 4.74
C VAL A 67 -12.89 0.59 5.14
N GLY A 68 -12.03 1.56 5.44
CA GLY A 68 -12.43 2.95 5.69
C GLY A 68 -12.52 3.76 4.40
N ARG A 69 -13.48 4.69 4.32
CA ARG A 69 -13.47 5.72 3.26
C ARG A 69 -12.26 6.62 3.53
N LYS A 70 -11.27 6.64 2.63
CA LYS A 70 -10.24 7.70 2.65
C LYS A 70 -11.00 9.02 2.47
N ARG A 71 -10.87 9.91 3.46
CA ARG A 71 -11.33 11.30 3.36
C ARG A 71 -10.51 12.03 2.32
#